data_AF-A0A2W0CVJ6-F1
#
_entry.id   AF-A0A2W0CVJ6-F1
#
_cell.length_a   1.000
_cell.length_b   1.000
_cell.length_c   1.000
_cell.angle_alpha   90.00
_cell.angle_beta   90.00
_cell.angle_gamma   90.00
#
_symmetry.space_group_name_H-M   'P 1'
#
loop_
_entity.id
_entity.type
_entity.pdbx_description
1 polymer ?
#
loop_
_entity_poly.entity_id
_entity_poly.type
_entity_poly.pdbx_seq_one_letter_code
_entity_poly.pdbx_strand_id
1 'polypeptide(L)'
;MRRISWMLAMVLVLSALLAACGKKDAAAVVKDLNEVVGEMESYQGAGVMTLHTGDTPQQYKVEVWHQKPSYYRIALTNAKKDVTQIVLRNDEGVFVLTPSQNKSFRFQSNWPDNQGQVYLYETLIRSITGDTTRQFADEKESYVFDVAANYNTHALVRQKIWLNKSDYAPKQVEVSDSNANVVVDVKFDSFKFGAEFGKDAFDMQRNMTAGTEGNSGTDTTNPAEQAGENGTKEPASSETAPGQEPTTGSAEDVTDGQTGVSENPDQQGAQDPASGEPGTEEPTMTEPEGAGSFGVIEPTYAPEGVKLKDDQIVEESGDYSVMLRYEGTYNYTIFEARPQDRAVSLAPSRVVDLGFTLGMISGDALQTLTWMTDGIEYRITSADLPESEMVQIATSMQEQSGK
;
A
#
# COMPACT_ATOMS: atom_id res chain seq x y z
N MET A 1 72.82 24.95 -4.00
CA MET A 1 71.62 25.06 -4.85
C MET A 1 70.89 23.73 -5.07
N ARG A 2 71.56 22.60 -5.38
CA ARG A 2 70.91 21.28 -5.59
C ARG A 2 70.03 20.75 -4.43
N ARG A 3 70.41 20.99 -3.16
CA ARG A 3 69.64 20.50 -1.99
C ARG A 3 68.37 21.30 -1.69
N ILE A 4 68.37 22.61 -2.01
CA ILE A 4 67.20 23.49 -1.85
C ILE A 4 66.16 23.19 -2.92
N SER A 5 66.61 22.89 -4.15
CA SER A 5 65.72 22.48 -5.25
C SER A 5 64.98 21.17 -4.96
N TRP A 6 65.61 20.24 -4.22
CA TRP A 6 65.01 18.96 -3.87
C TRP A 6 64.00 19.08 -2.72
N MET A 7 64.30 19.92 -1.72
CA MET A 7 63.35 20.30 -0.67
C MET A 7 62.11 21.01 -1.24
N LEU A 8 62.29 21.93 -2.20
CA LEU A 8 61.17 22.64 -2.83
C LEU A 8 60.28 21.69 -3.63
N ALA A 9 60.87 20.75 -4.39
CA ALA A 9 60.12 19.74 -5.13
C ALA A 9 59.35 18.79 -4.20
N MET A 10 59.93 18.41 -3.06
CA MET A 10 59.27 17.53 -2.09
C MET A 10 58.10 18.23 -1.38
N VAL A 11 58.24 19.53 -1.06
CA VAL A 11 57.14 20.34 -0.51
C VAL A 11 56.03 20.56 -1.54
N LEU A 12 56.37 20.71 -2.83
CA LEU A 12 55.40 20.90 -3.91
C LEU A 12 54.65 19.60 -4.27
N VAL A 13 55.32 18.45 -4.16
CA VAL A 13 54.69 17.12 -4.28
C VAL A 13 53.81 16.82 -3.05
N LEU A 14 54.26 17.19 -1.85
CA LEU A 14 53.48 17.00 -0.63
C LEU A 14 52.25 17.92 -0.57
N SER A 15 52.34 19.15 -1.10
CA SER A 15 51.19 20.04 -1.25
C SER A 15 50.24 19.62 -2.37
N ALA A 16 50.74 18.98 -3.44
CA ALA A 16 49.89 18.35 -4.45
C ALA A 16 49.14 17.12 -3.92
N LEU A 17 49.74 16.36 -2.99
CA LEU A 17 49.08 15.24 -2.29
C LEU A 17 48.02 15.72 -1.28
N LEU A 18 48.19 16.89 -0.67
CA LEU A 18 47.21 17.50 0.25
C LEU A 18 46.01 18.14 -0.48
N ALA A 19 46.14 18.46 -1.77
CA ALA A 19 45.02 18.88 -2.61
C ALA A 19 44.18 17.71 -3.15
N ALA A 20 44.59 16.46 -2.89
CA ALA A 20 43.89 15.25 -3.31
C ALA A 20 42.83 14.75 -2.31
N CYS A 21 42.49 15.52 -1.26
CA CYS A 21 41.16 15.44 -0.66
C CYS A 21 40.14 16.05 -1.65
N GLY A 22 40.04 15.43 -2.82
CA GLY A 22 39.25 15.86 -3.94
C GLY A 22 37.78 15.69 -3.64
N LYS A 23 36.98 16.70 -3.97
CA LYS A 23 35.52 16.58 -4.02
C LYS A 23 35.17 15.37 -4.87
N LYS A 24 34.35 14.46 -4.32
CA LYS A 24 33.85 13.31 -5.09
C LYS A 24 32.97 13.82 -6.22
N ASP A 25 33.18 13.30 -7.41
CA ASP A 25 32.27 13.50 -8.54
C ASP A 25 31.10 12.50 -8.47
N ALA A 26 30.14 12.66 -9.39
CA ALA A 26 28.97 11.80 -9.43
C ALA A 26 29.33 10.31 -9.55
N ALA A 27 30.35 9.97 -10.35
CA ALA A 27 30.73 8.58 -10.60
C ALA A 27 31.33 7.91 -9.35
N ALA A 28 32.19 8.63 -8.61
CA ALA A 28 32.73 8.16 -7.35
C ALA A 28 31.61 7.96 -6.30
N VAL A 29 30.68 8.92 -6.18
CA VAL A 29 29.54 8.77 -5.25
C VAL A 29 28.66 7.59 -5.65
N VAL A 30 28.33 7.42 -6.93
CA VAL A 30 27.55 6.27 -7.44
C VAL A 30 28.23 4.93 -7.14
N LYS A 31 29.55 4.85 -7.24
CA LYS A 31 30.30 3.64 -6.87
C LYS A 31 30.11 3.31 -5.38
N ASP A 32 30.28 4.31 -4.52
CA ASP A 32 30.12 4.13 -3.08
C ASP A 32 28.68 3.75 -2.71
N LEU A 33 27.66 4.34 -3.36
CA LEU A 33 26.26 3.98 -3.11
C LEU A 33 25.96 2.51 -3.45
N ASN A 34 26.58 1.96 -4.51
CA ASN A 34 26.46 0.54 -4.83
C ASN A 34 27.11 -0.35 -3.76
N GLU A 35 28.24 0.07 -3.20
CA GLU A 35 28.90 -0.64 -2.08
C GLU A 35 28.02 -0.62 -0.84
N VAL A 36 27.47 0.55 -0.47
CA VAL A 36 26.56 0.69 0.67
C VAL A 36 25.35 -0.23 0.53
N VAL A 37 24.66 -0.24 -0.62
CA VAL A 37 23.52 -1.14 -0.85
C VAL A 37 23.93 -2.61 -0.83
N GLY A 38 25.11 -2.95 -1.36
CA GLY A 38 25.63 -4.32 -1.35
C GLY A 38 25.90 -4.85 0.06
N GLU A 39 26.48 -4.03 0.92
CA GLU A 39 26.88 -4.38 2.29
C GLU A 39 25.77 -4.19 3.33
N MET A 40 24.77 -3.36 3.05
CA MET A 40 23.68 -3.04 3.98
C MET A 40 22.85 -4.28 4.30
N GLU A 41 22.80 -4.66 5.58
CA GLU A 41 21.95 -5.78 6.05
C GLU A 41 20.57 -5.34 6.52
N SER A 42 20.47 -4.10 7.04
CA SER A 42 19.22 -3.55 7.54
C SER A 42 19.28 -2.02 7.64
N TYR A 43 18.12 -1.38 7.71
CA TYR A 43 18.01 0.02 8.10
C TYR A 43 16.67 0.33 8.77
N GLN A 44 16.63 1.44 9.50
CA GLN A 44 15.41 2.07 10.01
C GLN A 44 15.42 3.55 9.62
N GLY A 45 14.33 4.02 9.02
CA GLY A 45 14.12 5.43 8.67
C GLY A 45 12.80 5.93 9.24
N ALA A 46 12.76 7.21 9.61
CA ALA A 46 11.53 7.89 10.01
C ALA A 46 11.50 9.31 9.46
N GLY A 47 10.33 9.80 9.08
CA GLY A 47 10.17 11.13 8.50
C GLY A 47 8.72 11.51 8.23
N VAL A 48 8.56 12.59 7.47
CA VAL A 48 7.25 13.11 7.03
C VAL A 48 7.21 13.11 5.50
N MET A 49 6.18 12.48 4.96
CA MET A 49 5.82 12.53 3.55
C MET A 49 4.64 13.48 3.35
N THR A 50 4.77 14.42 2.42
CA THR A 50 3.71 15.32 2.00
C THR A 50 3.33 14.98 0.57
N LEU A 51 2.05 14.66 0.36
CA LEU A 51 1.44 14.49 -0.95
C LEU A 51 0.74 15.80 -1.33
N HIS A 52 1.13 16.38 -2.44
CA HIS A 52 0.52 17.59 -3.01
C HIS A 52 -0.53 17.22 -4.06
N THR A 53 -1.37 16.24 -3.74
CA THR A 53 -2.52 15.85 -4.57
C THR A 53 -3.76 16.65 -4.14
N GLY A 54 -4.52 17.16 -5.12
CA GLY A 54 -5.72 17.97 -4.89
C GLY A 54 -5.45 19.37 -4.33
N ASP A 55 -6.49 19.97 -3.74
CA ASP A 55 -6.44 21.34 -3.23
C ASP A 55 -5.66 21.48 -1.91
N THR A 56 -5.65 20.43 -1.09
CA THR A 56 -5.02 20.44 0.24
C THR A 56 -3.98 19.34 0.36
N PRO A 57 -2.70 19.70 0.60
CA PRO A 57 -1.66 18.71 0.83
C PRO A 57 -1.99 17.78 2.01
N GLN A 58 -1.72 16.50 1.82
CA GLN A 58 -1.88 15.47 2.84
C GLN A 58 -0.52 15.10 3.41
N GLN A 59 -0.43 14.99 4.74
CA GLN A 59 0.81 14.65 5.44
C GLN A 59 0.69 13.30 6.11
N TYR A 60 1.72 12.49 5.92
CA TYR A 60 1.89 11.18 6.50
C TYR A 60 3.19 11.13 7.28
N LYS A 61 3.14 10.65 8.52
CA LYS A 61 4.36 10.19 9.19
C LYS A 61 4.72 8.84 8.56
N VAL A 62 5.97 8.70 8.16
CA VAL A 62 6.50 7.49 7.53
C VAL A 62 7.53 6.88 8.46
N GLU A 63 7.38 5.60 8.75
CA GLU A 63 8.40 4.79 9.40
C GLU A 63 8.71 3.58 8.52
N VAL A 64 9.99 3.35 8.21
CA VAL A 64 10.44 2.29 7.31
C VAL A 64 11.47 1.43 8.02
N TRP A 65 11.20 0.14 8.12
CA TRP A 65 12.16 -0.87 8.56
C TRP A 65 12.46 -1.80 7.40
N HIS A 66 13.72 -2.11 7.21
CA HIS A 66 14.15 -3.10 6.24
C HIS A 66 15.21 -4.01 6.87
N GLN A 67 15.12 -5.30 6.56
CA GLN A 67 16.16 -6.28 6.83
C GLN A 67 16.27 -7.25 5.65
N LYS A 68 17.50 -7.55 5.22
CA LYS A 68 17.78 -8.57 4.21
C LYS A 68 17.22 -9.94 4.63
N PRO A 69 16.84 -10.80 3.67
CA PRO A 69 16.92 -10.57 2.23
C PRO A 69 15.79 -9.71 1.67
N SER A 70 14.61 -9.70 2.29
CA SER A 70 13.42 -9.02 1.74
C SER A 70 12.34 -8.73 2.78
N TYR A 71 12.71 -8.45 4.03
CA TYR A 71 11.76 -8.06 5.07
C TYR A 71 11.58 -6.55 5.08
N TYR A 72 10.33 -6.13 5.15
CA TYR A 72 9.98 -4.71 5.20
C TYR A 72 8.81 -4.47 6.14
N ARG A 73 8.84 -3.35 6.86
CA ARG A 73 7.68 -2.81 7.59
C ARG A 73 7.60 -1.31 7.32
N ILE A 74 6.51 -0.86 6.73
CA ILE A 74 6.28 0.54 6.41
C ILE A 74 5.01 0.96 7.11
N ALA A 75 5.12 1.86 8.08
CA ALA A 75 3.98 2.48 8.71
C ALA A 75 3.75 3.85 8.10
N LEU A 76 2.54 4.08 7.56
CA LEU A 76 2.05 5.36 7.08
C LEU A 76 0.94 5.82 8.03
N THR A 77 1.21 6.84 8.83
CA THR A 77 0.24 7.42 9.76
C THR A 77 -0.29 8.73 9.19
N ASN A 78 -1.59 8.80 8.90
CA ASN A 78 -2.23 10.05 8.48
C ASN A 78 -2.19 11.06 9.63
N ALA A 79 -1.55 12.21 9.43
CA ALA A 79 -1.32 13.17 10.52
C ALA A 79 -2.61 13.82 11.06
N LYS A 80 -3.70 13.83 10.29
CA LYS A 80 -4.99 14.43 10.68
C LYS A 80 -5.92 13.41 11.33
N LYS A 81 -6.02 12.20 10.77
CA LYS A 81 -6.92 11.14 11.23
C LYS A 81 -6.30 10.26 12.33
N ASP A 82 -4.98 10.32 12.52
CA ASP A 82 -4.19 9.46 13.41
C ASP A 82 -4.39 7.96 13.14
N VAL A 83 -4.78 7.62 11.90
CA VAL A 83 -4.90 6.24 11.43
C VAL A 83 -3.56 5.81 10.84
N THR A 84 -3.09 4.65 11.30
CA THR A 84 -1.85 4.04 10.81
C THR A 84 -2.15 2.82 9.96
N GLN A 85 -1.64 2.84 8.74
CA GLN A 85 -1.59 1.68 7.86
C GLN A 85 -0.18 1.11 7.85
N ILE A 86 -0.04 -0.21 7.93
CA ILE A 86 1.26 -0.89 7.88
C ILE A 86 1.30 -1.79 6.65
N VAL A 87 2.27 -1.56 5.77
CA VAL A 87 2.68 -2.52 4.75
C VAL A 87 3.79 -3.39 5.34
N LEU A 88 3.58 -4.70 5.37
CA LEU A 88 4.50 -5.66 5.96
C LEU A 88 4.90 -6.72 4.92
N ARG A 89 6.19 -6.92 4.68
CA ARG A 89 6.71 -8.05 3.88
C ARG A 89 7.51 -9.00 4.76
N ASN A 90 7.19 -10.28 4.69
CA ASN A 90 7.93 -11.38 5.29
C ASN A 90 7.84 -12.65 4.42
N ASP A 91 8.26 -13.80 4.94
CA ASP A 91 8.25 -15.07 4.20
C ASP A 91 6.85 -15.54 3.79
N GLU A 92 5.80 -15.08 4.48
CA GLU A 92 4.43 -15.41 4.15
C GLU A 92 3.89 -14.55 3.00
N GLY A 93 4.50 -13.40 2.71
CA GLY A 93 4.12 -12.53 1.61
C GLY A 93 4.05 -11.07 2.03
N VAL A 94 3.18 -10.32 1.35
CA VAL A 94 2.97 -8.89 1.62
C VAL A 94 1.59 -8.70 2.25
N PHE A 95 1.55 -7.95 3.33
CA PHE A 95 0.35 -7.65 4.08
C PHE A 95 0.11 -6.15 4.11
N VAL A 96 -1.16 -5.76 4.06
CA VAL A 96 -1.61 -4.41 4.40
C VAL A 96 -2.47 -4.50 5.65
N LEU A 97 -2.04 -3.83 6.70
CA LEU A 97 -2.61 -3.91 8.04
C LEU A 97 -3.17 -2.55 8.45
N THR A 98 -4.29 -2.56 9.16
CA THR A 98 -4.85 -1.38 9.83
C THR A 98 -5.17 -1.76 11.28
N PRO A 99 -4.16 -1.68 12.19
CA PRO A 99 -4.26 -2.20 13.56
C PRO A 99 -5.42 -1.65 14.37
N SER A 100 -5.68 -0.33 14.31
CA SER A 100 -6.77 0.33 15.04
C SER A 100 -8.16 -0.17 14.66
N GLN A 101 -8.27 -0.87 13.53
CA GLN A 101 -9.51 -1.42 13.00
C GLN A 101 -9.52 -2.95 13.01
N ASN A 102 -8.47 -3.59 13.52
CA ASN A 102 -8.28 -5.04 13.48
C ASN A 102 -8.47 -5.63 12.05
N LYS A 103 -8.08 -4.88 11.01
CA LYS A 103 -8.14 -5.32 9.60
C LYS A 103 -6.76 -5.69 9.08
N SER A 104 -6.70 -6.78 8.34
CA SER A 104 -5.49 -7.25 7.66
C SER A 104 -5.86 -7.83 6.31
N PHE A 105 -5.00 -7.58 5.32
CA PHE A 105 -5.09 -8.13 3.99
C PHE A 105 -3.76 -8.74 3.60
N ARG A 106 -3.77 -9.87 2.87
CA ARG A 106 -2.55 -10.56 2.41
C ARG A 106 -2.55 -10.71 0.89
N PHE A 107 -1.37 -10.61 0.31
CA PHE A 107 -1.11 -10.74 -1.12
C PHE A 107 0.17 -11.53 -1.40
N GLN A 108 0.21 -12.21 -2.55
CA GLN A 108 1.43 -12.82 -3.08
C GLN A 108 2.06 -11.87 -4.10
N SER A 109 3.18 -11.25 -3.74
CA SER A 109 3.87 -10.26 -4.59
C SER A 109 5.38 -10.27 -4.35
N ASN A 110 6.13 -9.85 -5.37
CA ASN A 110 7.57 -9.61 -5.32
C ASN A 110 7.93 -8.16 -4.91
N TRP A 111 6.96 -7.34 -4.48
CA TRP A 111 7.19 -5.96 -4.02
C TRP A 111 8.25 -5.91 -2.92
N PRO A 112 9.23 -4.98 -2.90
CA PRO A 112 9.33 -3.78 -3.76
C PRO A 112 10.23 -3.97 -5.00
N ASP A 113 10.61 -5.19 -5.37
CA ASP A 113 11.73 -5.44 -6.29
C ASP A 113 11.56 -4.74 -7.65
N ASN A 114 10.32 -4.65 -8.17
CA ASN A 114 10.01 -3.98 -9.44
C ASN A 114 9.22 -2.66 -9.30
N GLN A 115 8.75 -2.34 -8.09
CA GLN A 115 7.85 -1.20 -7.83
C GLN A 115 8.23 -0.61 -6.47
N GLY A 116 9.28 0.20 -6.52
CA GLY A 116 9.81 0.87 -5.36
C GLY A 116 8.96 2.06 -4.92
N GLN A 117 9.17 2.48 -3.68
CA GLN A 117 8.46 3.58 -3.05
C GLN A 117 9.45 4.70 -2.73
N VAL A 118 9.00 5.95 -2.74
CA VAL A 118 9.83 7.16 -2.57
C VAL A 118 10.60 7.21 -1.24
N TYR A 119 10.16 6.45 -0.25
CA TYR A 119 10.76 6.39 1.09
C TYR A 119 11.69 5.18 1.29
N LEU A 120 11.87 4.31 0.28
CA LEU A 120 12.74 3.14 0.37
C LEU A 120 14.13 3.45 -0.15
N TYR A 121 15.16 3.15 0.65
CA TYR A 121 16.54 3.52 0.34
C TYR A 121 17.03 2.90 -0.97
N GLU A 122 16.79 1.61 -1.16
CA GLU A 122 17.20 0.85 -2.34
C GLU A 122 16.52 1.37 -3.61
N THR A 123 15.29 1.87 -3.49
CA THR A 123 14.56 2.50 -4.61
C THR A 123 15.25 3.79 -5.05
N LEU A 124 15.63 4.62 -4.08
CA LEU A 124 16.35 5.87 -4.32
C LEU A 124 17.70 5.61 -4.96
N ILE A 125 18.48 4.66 -4.41
CA ILE A 125 19.80 4.34 -4.96
C ILE A 125 19.70 3.72 -6.35
N ARG A 126 18.70 2.85 -6.61
CA ARG A 126 18.46 2.31 -7.94
C ARG A 126 18.15 3.40 -8.96
N SER A 127 17.38 4.42 -8.56
CA SER A 127 17.08 5.57 -9.43
C SER A 127 18.34 6.36 -9.76
N ILE A 128 19.21 6.59 -8.78
CA ILE A 128 20.49 7.28 -8.97
C ILE A 128 21.43 6.50 -9.88
N THR A 129 21.62 5.21 -9.60
CA THR A 129 22.57 4.34 -10.29
C THR A 129 22.10 3.99 -11.71
N GLY A 130 20.79 3.83 -11.90
CA GLY A 130 20.17 3.52 -13.19
C GLY A 130 20.10 4.68 -14.19
N ASP A 131 20.03 5.94 -13.73
CA ASP A 131 19.91 7.08 -14.64
C ASP A 131 21.26 7.63 -15.10
N THR A 132 21.71 7.26 -16.30
CA THR A 132 22.95 7.79 -16.89
C THR A 132 22.92 9.28 -17.24
N THR A 133 21.74 9.91 -17.25
CA THR A 133 21.53 11.34 -17.52
C THR A 133 21.42 12.18 -16.24
N ARG A 134 21.63 11.55 -15.07
CA ARG A 134 21.63 12.19 -13.75
C ARG A 134 22.41 13.50 -13.70
N GLN A 135 21.82 14.48 -13.06
CA GLN A 135 22.50 15.70 -12.66
C GLN A 135 22.98 15.55 -11.22
N PHE A 136 24.15 16.13 -10.92
CA PHE A 136 24.80 16.00 -9.61
C PHE A 136 25.24 17.36 -9.10
N ALA A 137 24.92 17.64 -7.84
CA ALA A 137 25.43 18.81 -7.12
C ALA A 137 26.09 18.39 -5.79
N ASP A 138 27.27 18.96 -5.57
CA ASP A 138 28.07 18.82 -4.35
C ASP A 138 27.77 20.00 -3.41
N GLU A 139 26.72 19.90 -2.61
CA GLU A 139 26.32 20.93 -1.65
C GLU A 139 27.11 20.81 -0.34
N LYS A 140 26.96 21.75 0.60
CA LYS A 140 27.81 21.78 1.81
C LYS A 140 27.75 20.47 2.62
N GLU A 141 26.55 19.99 2.92
CA GLU A 141 26.29 18.84 3.80
C GLU A 141 25.68 17.63 3.06
N SER A 142 25.38 17.79 1.77
CA SER A 142 24.61 16.81 1.00
C SER A 142 25.20 16.60 -0.40
N TYR A 143 25.10 15.38 -0.89
CA TYR A 143 25.13 15.08 -2.31
C TYR A 143 23.70 15.11 -2.85
N VAL A 144 23.49 15.85 -3.94
CA VAL A 144 22.17 16.02 -4.54
C VAL A 144 22.17 15.42 -5.92
N PHE A 145 21.27 14.48 -6.14
CA PHE A 145 21.03 13.87 -7.44
C PHE A 145 19.67 14.29 -7.96
N ASP A 146 19.62 14.76 -9.20
CA ASP A 146 18.37 14.98 -9.92
C ASP A 146 18.30 13.98 -11.08
N VAL A 147 17.36 13.04 -10.99
CA VAL A 147 17.26 11.83 -11.81
C VAL A 147 15.83 11.59 -12.28
N ALA A 148 15.68 10.75 -13.29
CA ALA A 148 14.37 10.28 -13.72
C ALA A 148 13.63 9.62 -12.54
N ALA A 149 12.36 9.96 -12.39
CA ALA A 149 11.45 9.22 -11.52
C ALA A 149 11.15 7.88 -12.17
N ASN A 150 11.33 6.77 -11.44
CA ASN A 150 11.06 5.42 -11.93
C ASN A 150 10.05 4.73 -11.02
N TYR A 151 8.87 5.34 -10.92
CA TYR A 151 7.72 4.88 -10.16
C TYR A 151 6.64 4.35 -11.12
N ASN A 152 5.68 3.57 -10.63
CA ASN A 152 4.63 2.95 -11.46
C ASN A 152 3.52 3.95 -11.88
N THR A 153 3.90 5.19 -12.19
CA THR A 153 3.00 6.24 -12.66
C THR A 153 3.76 7.20 -13.56
N HIS A 154 3.20 7.49 -14.73
CA HIS A 154 3.76 8.45 -15.69
C HIS A 154 3.60 9.91 -15.24
N ALA A 155 2.79 10.16 -14.21
CA ALA A 155 2.61 11.50 -13.65
C ALA A 155 3.87 11.99 -12.92
N LEU A 156 4.72 11.06 -12.44
CA LEU A 156 5.98 11.37 -11.76
C LEU A 156 7.12 11.28 -12.78
N VAL A 157 7.80 12.40 -13.03
CA VAL A 157 8.76 12.49 -14.15
C VAL A 157 10.20 12.65 -13.65
N ARG A 158 10.42 13.48 -12.64
CA ARG A 158 11.75 13.75 -12.09
C ARG A 158 11.74 13.61 -10.58
N GLN A 159 12.89 13.26 -10.02
CA GLN A 159 13.09 13.24 -8.59
C GLN A 159 14.44 13.82 -8.21
N LYS A 160 14.45 14.58 -7.13
CA LYS A 160 15.66 15.13 -6.51
C LYS A 160 15.88 14.46 -5.17
N ILE A 161 17.07 13.91 -4.96
CA ILE A 161 17.44 13.09 -3.81
C ILE A 161 18.64 13.73 -3.13
N TRP A 162 18.49 14.11 -1.86
CA TRP A 162 19.55 14.63 -1.02
C TRP A 162 20.05 13.54 -0.08
N LEU A 163 21.33 13.20 -0.20
CA LEU A 163 22.01 12.23 0.64
C LEU A 163 23.06 12.92 1.52
N ASN A 164 23.14 12.54 2.79
CA ASN A 164 24.21 12.96 3.69
C ASN A 164 25.59 12.60 3.12
N LYS A 165 26.55 13.52 3.20
CA LYS A 165 27.92 13.25 2.76
C LYS A 165 28.69 12.28 3.66
N SER A 166 28.33 12.21 4.94
CA SER A 166 29.04 11.42 5.94
C SER A 166 28.80 9.92 5.78
N ASP A 167 27.56 9.54 5.46
CA ASP A 167 27.08 8.15 5.54
C ASP A 167 26.10 7.78 4.42
N TYR A 168 25.81 8.69 3.50
CA TYR A 168 24.84 8.52 2.41
C TYR A 168 23.40 8.25 2.86
N ALA A 169 23.05 8.53 4.11
CA ALA A 169 21.66 8.46 4.57
C ALA A 169 20.80 9.51 3.84
N PRO A 170 19.57 9.17 3.41
CA PRO A 170 18.69 10.11 2.76
C PRO A 170 18.21 11.18 3.75
N LYS A 171 18.19 12.44 3.30
CA LYS A 171 17.68 13.59 4.04
C LYS A 171 16.34 14.05 3.50
N GLN A 172 16.24 14.14 2.18
CA GLN A 172 15.04 14.60 1.50
C GLN A 172 14.92 13.95 0.13
N VAL A 173 13.68 13.75 -0.31
CA VAL A 173 13.33 13.35 -1.66
C VAL A 173 12.17 14.22 -2.12
N GLU A 174 12.31 14.87 -3.26
CA GLU A 174 11.22 15.57 -3.94
C GLU A 174 10.96 14.88 -5.28
N VAL A 175 9.70 14.58 -5.58
CA VAL A 175 9.27 14.05 -6.87
C VAL A 175 8.35 15.05 -7.53
N SER A 176 8.57 15.30 -8.81
CA SER A 176 7.85 16.31 -9.59
C SER A 176 7.19 15.76 -10.85
N ASP A 177 6.15 16.45 -11.28
CA ASP A 177 5.43 16.19 -12.53
C ASP A 177 6.18 16.73 -13.76
N SER A 178 5.57 16.58 -14.94
CA SER A 178 6.12 17.10 -16.22
C SER A 178 6.23 18.62 -16.27
N ASN A 179 5.52 19.34 -15.40
CA ASN A 179 5.52 20.80 -15.29
C ASN A 179 6.51 21.29 -14.22
N ALA A 180 7.28 20.38 -13.61
CA ALA A 180 8.17 20.63 -12.49
C ALA A 180 7.49 21.08 -11.19
N ASN A 181 6.20 20.80 -11.02
CA ASN A 181 5.53 20.96 -9.73
C ASN A 181 5.91 19.79 -8.82
N VAL A 182 6.29 20.07 -7.58
CA VAL A 182 6.54 19.02 -6.58
C VAL A 182 5.21 18.41 -6.16
N VAL A 183 5.08 17.11 -6.39
CA VAL A 183 3.86 16.33 -6.09
C VAL A 183 4.04 15.44 -4.87
N VAL A 184 5.28 15.03 -4.58
CA VAL A 184 5.64 14.27 -3.37
C VAL A 184 6.90 14.86 -2.76
N ASP A 185 6.89 15.13 -1.46
CA ASP A 185 8.05 15.56 -0.68
C ASP A 185 8.21 14.66 0.55
N VAL A 186 9.34 13.99 0.68
CA VAL A 186 9.69 13.18 1.85
C VAL A 186 10.88 13.81 2.54
N LYS A 187 10.71 14.18 3.81
CA LYS A 187 11.78 14.66 4.69
C LYS A 187 12.06 13.64 5.77
N PHE A 188 13.29 13.17 5.85
CA PHE A 188 13.72 12.19 6.85
C PHE A 188 14.19 12.93 8.11
N ASP A 189 13.54 12.62 9.23
CA ASP A 189 13.93 13.11 10.56
C ASP A 189 15.09 12.28 11.12
N SER A 190 15.11 10.97 10.81
CA SER A 190 16.17 10.07 11.20
C SER A 190 16.33 8.91 10.22
N PHE A 191 17.56 8.43 10.09
CA PHE A 191 17.87 7.26 9.28
C PHE A 191 19.10 6.55 9.86
N LYS A 192 18.98 5.25 10.12
CA LYS A 192 20.01 4.42 10.76
C LYS A 192 20.22 3.14 9.98
N PHE A 193 21.41 2.97 9.41
CA PHE A 193 21.87 1.69 8.88
C PHE A 193 22.22 0.71 10.00
N GLY A 194 22.12 -0.59 9.73
CA GLY A 194 22.44 -1.64 10.70
C GLY A 194 21.50 -1.63 11.91
N ALA A 195 20.22 -1.33 11.69
CA ALA A 195 19.22 -1.44 12.74
C ALA A 195 19.04 -2.91 13.14
N GLU A 196 18.99 -3.17 14.44
CA GLU A 196 18.74 -4.50 14.99
C GLU A 196 17.26 -4.67 15.26
N PHE A 197 16.68 -5.75 14.76
CA PHE A 197 15.27 -6.06 14.92
C PHE A 197 15.08 -7.36 15.71
N GLY A 198 14.07 -7.36 16.58
CA GLY A 198 13.62 -8.60 17.23
C GLY A 198 13.13 -9.63 16.20
N LYS A 199 13.18 -10.92 16.57
CA LYS A 199 12.82 -12.02 15.65
C LYS A 199 11.38 -11.94 15.10
N ASP A 200 10.51 -11.29 15.84
CA ASP A 200 9.10 -11.08 15.56
C ASP A 200 8.79 -9.67 15.01
N ALA A 201 9.80 -8.83 14.74
CA ALA A 201 9.60 -7.46 14.26
C ALA A 201 8.80 -7.39 12.96
N PHE A 202 8.91 -8.43 12.14
CA PHE A 202 8.18 -8.58 10.88
C PHE A 202 7.05 -9.61 10.95
N ASP A 203 6.63 -10.01 12.15
CA ASP A 203 5.47 -10.87 12.36
C ASP A 203 4.16 -10.10 12.18
N MET A 204 3.18 -10.71 11.50
CA MET A 204 1.89 -10.08 11.22
C MET A 204 1.11 -9.80 12.51
N GLN A 205 1.05 -10.76 13.43
CA GLN A 205 0.23 -10.65 14.63
C GLN A 205 0.78 -9.58 15.56
N ARG A 206 2.11 -9.51 15.75
CA ARG A 206 2.78 -8.44 16.50
C ARG A 206 2.44 -7.07 15.93
N ASN A 207 2.49 -6.91 14.61
CA ASN A 207 2.22 -5.63 13.95
C ASN A 207 0.73 -5.25 13.97
N MET A 208 -0.18 -6.23 14.10
CA MET A 208 -1.61 -5.99 14.33
C MET A 208 -1.92 -5.55 15.77
N THR A 209 -1.17 -6.00 16.77
CA THR A 209 -1.42 -5.68 18.19
C THR A 209 -0.60 -4.49 18.69
N ALA A 210 0.51 -4.15 18.03
CA ALA A 210 1.38 -3.03 18.41
C ALA A 210 0.67 -1.66 18.38
N GLY A 211 -0.44 -1.53 17.65
CA GLY A 211 -1.29 -0.32 17.67
C GLY A 211 -2.19 -0.20 18.90
N THR A 212 -2.31 -1.25 19.71
CA THR A 212 -3.16 -1.29 20.92
C THR A 212 -2.38 -1.01 22.19
N GLU A 213 -1.05 -1.13 22.16
CA GLU A 213 -0.19 -0.94 23.32
C GLU A 213 0.75 0.24 23.10
N GLY A 214 0.30 1.43 23.53
CA GLY A 214 1.17 2.57 23.68
C GLY A 214 2.30 2.26 24.66
N ASN A 215 3.54 2.42 24.19
CA ASN A 215 4.74 2.70 24.99
C ASN A 215 4.94 1.88 26.26
N SER A 216 5.61 0.73 26.13
CA SER A 216 6.59 0.29 27.13
C SER A 216 7.63 -0.58 26.47
N GLY A 217 8.80 0.02 26.20
CA GLY A 217 10.01 -0.76 26.05
C GLY A 217 10.34 -1.40 27.38
N THR A 218 10.59 -2.70 27.39
CA THR A 218 11.71 -3.28 28.14
C THR A 218 11.98 -4.69 27.64
N ASP A 219 13.18 -4.84 27.07
CA ASP A 219 13.97 -6.06 27.29
C ASP A 219 13.94 -6.40 28.79
N THR A 220 13.63 -7.64 29.12
CA THR A 220 14.44 -8.43 30.06
C THR A 220 13.93 -9.87 30.16
N THR A 221 14.71 -10.78 29.60
CA THR A 221 15.29 -11.95 30.26
C THR A 221 14.41 -12.75 31.23
N ASN A 222 14.17 -14.00 30.82
CA ASN A 222 14.00 -15.17 31.68
C ASN A 222 15.06 -15.21 32.81
N PRO A 223 14.68 -15.62 34.03
CA PRO A 223 15.50 -16.59 34.74
C PRO A 223 14.68 -17.78 35.28
N ALA A 224 15.19 -18.99 35.01
CA ALA A 224 15.07 -20.14 35.91
C ALA A 224 15.58 -19.72 37.31
N GLU A 225 15.15 -20.23 38.46
CA GLU A 225 15.00 -21.63 38.86
C GLU A 225 14.54 -21.60 40.35
N GLN A 226 13.59 -22.43 40.79
CA GLN A 226 13.75 -23.42 41.88
C GLN A 226 12.44 -23.94 42.50
N ALA A 227 12.55 -25.23 42.81
CA ALA A 227 11.59 -26.19 43.31
C ALA A 227 10.89 -25.88 44.64
N GLY A 228 9.71 -26.50 44.80
CA GLY A 228 9.09 -26.83 46.06
C GLY A 228 8.07 -27.96 45.86
N GLU A 229 8.47 -29.19 46.17
CA GLU A 229 7.62 -30.38 46.25
C GLU A 229 6.53 -30.23 47.32
N ASN A 230 5.30 -30.66 47.02
CA ASN A 230 4.58 -31.60 47.90
C ASN A 230 3.44 -32.29 47.16
N GLY A 231 3.41 -33.62 47.26
CA GLY A 231 2.55 -34.49 46.45
C GLY A 231 1.21 -34.88 47.08
N THR A 232 0.65 -35.94 46.48
CA THR A 232 -0.57 -36.73 46.77
C THR A 232 -1.90 -36.08 46.33
N LYS A 233 -2.83 -36.75 45.63
CA LYS A 233 -3.10 -38.18 45.44
C LYS A 233 -4.13 -38.33 44.31
N GLU A 234 -3.94 -39.31 43.42
CA GLU A 234 -4.98 -39.84 42.52
C GLU A 234 -6.03 -40.65 43.33
N PRO A 235 -7.23 -40.94 42.79
CA PRO A 235 -7.34 -42.03 41.82
C PRO A 235 -8.30 -41.81 40.64
N ALA A 236 -7.98 -42.49 39.55
CA ALA A 236 -8.83 -42.83 38.43
C ALA A 236 -10.19 -43.47 38.78
N SER A 237 -11.16 -43.31 37.89
CA SER A 237 -11.86 -44.47 37.29
C SER A 237 -12.46 -44.11 35.93
N SER A 238 -12.15 -44.99 34.99
CA SER A 238 -12.60 -45.14 33.61
C SER A 238 -13.98 -45.80 33.52
N GLU A 239 -14.73 -45.54 32.45
CA GLU A 239 -15.49 -46.60 31.77
C GLU A 239 -15.71 -46.28 30.28
N THR A 240 -15.78 -47.35 29.49
CA THR A 240 -15.47 -47.45 28.06
C THR A 240 -16.73 -47.58 27.19
N ALA A 241 -16.56 -47.21 25.90
CA ALA A 241 -17.30 -47.44 24.63
C ALA A 241 -18.11 -48.77 24.50
N PRO A 242 -18.80 -49.12 23.37
CA PRO A 242 -18.82 -48.58 21.98
C PRO A 242 -20.28 -48.50 21.40
N GLY A 243 -20.64 -48.24 20.13
CA GLY A 243 -20.05 -48.11 18.80
C GLY A 243 -21.21 -48.23 17.77
N GLN A 244 -20.87 -48.21 16.47
CA GLN A 244 -21.69 -48.57 15.28
C GLN A 244 -22.51 -47.48 14.54
N GLU A 245 -21.95 -47.02 13.42
CA GLU A 245 -22.62 -46.91 12.10
C GLU A 245 -23.32 -48.25 11.73
N PRO A 246 -24.40 -48.32 10.89
CA PRO A 246 -24.21 -48.18 9.42
C PRO A 246 -25.44 -47.81 8.53
N THR A 247 -25.14 -47.70 7.22
CA THR A 247 -25.97 -47.91 5.99
C THR A 247 -26.89 -46.78 5.50
N THR A 248 -26.98 -46.34 4.24
CA THR A 248 -26.99 -46.90 2.85
C THR A 248 -28.16 -47.82 2.46
N GLY A 249 -28.96 -47.36 1.48
CA GLY A 249 -29.98 -48.10 0.70
C GLY A 249 -31.07 -47.12 0.18
N SER A 250 -31.09 -46.75 -1.11
CA SER A 250 -31.89 -47.35 -2.22
C SER A 250 -33.41 -47.31 -1.97
N ALA A 251 -34.32 -47.00 -2.89
CA ALA A 251 -34.32 -46.64 -4.31
C ALA A 251 -35.75 -46.12 -4.66
N GLU A 252 -35.87 -45.42 -5.79
CA GLU A 252 -37.00 -45.38 -6.74
C GLU A 252 -38.46 -45.34 -6.21
N ASP A 253 -39.19 -44.27 -6.54
CA ASP A 253 -40.46 -44.45 -7.26
C ASP A 253 -40.69 -43.32 -8.27
N VAL A 254 -41.14 -43.71 -9.45
CA VAL A 254 -41.50 -42.87 -10.59
C VAL A 254 -43.02 -42.79 -10.60
N THR A 255 -43.61 -41.60 -10.68
CA THR A 255 -44.94 -41.50 -11.30
C THR A 255 -45.12 -40.18 -12.05
N ASP A 256 -45.72 -40.39 -13.20
CA ASP A 256 -45.93 -39.56 -14.37
C ASP A 256 -47.08 -38.55 -14.21
N GLY A 257 -47.08 -37.52 -15.06
CA GLY A 257 -48.31 -37.08 -15.75
C GLY A 257 -49.30 -36.11 -15.07
N GLN A 258 -49.12 -34.83 -15.38
CA GLN A 258 -50.07 -34.03 -16.20
C GLN A 258 -51.31 -33.34 -15.57
N THR A 259 -51.31 -32.01 -15.72
CA THR A 259 -52.41 -31.03 -15.99
C THR A 259 -53.65 -30.96 -15.08
N GLY A 260 -53.91 -29.74 -14.62
CA GLY A 260 -55.23 -29.30 -14.15
C GLY A 260 -55.29 -27.77 -14.12
N VAL A 261 -55.74 -27.18 -15.22
CA VAL A 261 -56.18 -25.79 -15.34
C VAL A 261 -57.40 -25.57 -14.45
N SER A 262 -57.46 -24.44 -13.74
CA SER A 262 -58.75 -23.80 -13.43
C SER A 262 -58.57 -22.30 -13.32
N GLU A 263 -59.11 -21.61 -14.31
CA GLU A 263 -59.40 -20.19 -14.34
C GLU A 263 -60.49 -19.83 -13.32
N ASN A 264 -60.50 -18.60 -12.82
CA ASN A 264 -61.69 -17.75 -12.92
C ASN A 264 -61.32 -16.25 -12.89
N PRO A 265 -62.09 -15.38 -13.59
CA PRO A 265 -61.72 -14.03 -14.01
C PRO A 265 -62.45 -12.92 -13.23
N ASP A 266 -62.04 -11.67 -13.49
CA ASP A 266 -62.88 -10.48 -13.82
C ASP A 266 -61.98 -9.22 -13.76
N GLN A 267 -61.62 -8.62 -14.91
CA GLN A 267 -62.28 -7.49 -15.59
C GLN A 267 -62.25 -6.16 -14.81
N GLN A 268 -62.01 -4.95 -15.36
CA GLN A 268 -61.62 -4.43 -16.69
C GLN A 268 -61.54 -2.89 -16.55
N GLY A 269 -60.77 -2.21 -17.41
CA GLY A 269 -60.92 -0.77 -17.73
C GLY A 269 -59.66 0.06 -17.50
N ALA A 270 -58.72 0.17 -18.45
CA ALA A 270 -58.72 1.01 -19.66
C ALA A 270 -58.63 2.53 -19.40
N GLN A 271 -57.48 3.14 -19.71
CA GLN A 271 -57.36 4.32 -20.60
C GLN A 271 -55.90 4.77 -20.73
N ASP A 272 -55.44 4.85 -21.98
CA ASP A 272 -54.31 5.68 -22.43
C ASP A 272 -54.90 7.06 -22.80
N PRO A 273 -54.18 8.19 -22.60
CA PRO A 273 -53.45 8.72 -23.75
C PRO A 273 -52.13 9.48 -23.45
N ALA A 274 -51.20 9.33 -24.39
CA ALA A 274 -50.47 10.39 -25.10
C ALA A 274 -49.24 11.09 -24.46
N SER A 275 -48.08 10.78 -25.07
CA SER A 275 -47.02 11.69 -25.56
C SER A 275 -46.52 12.84 -24.68
N GLY A 276 -45.30 12.69 -24.16
CA GLY A 276 -44.38 13.76 -23.75
C GLY A 276 -42.93 13.31 -24.00
N GLU A 277 -42.09 14.21 -24.51
CA GLU A 277 -40.65 14.02 -24.75
C GLU A 277 -39.89 13.58 -23.48
N PRO A 278 -38.79 12.81 -23.57
CA PRO A 278 -38.01 12.46 -22.39
C PRO A 278 -37.17 13.68 -21.98
N GLY A 279 -37.58 14.33 -20.89
CA GLY A 279 -36.73 15.21 -20.11
C GLY A 279 -35.66 14.38 -19.39
N THR A 280 -34.43 14.89 -19.40
CA THR A 280 -33.29 14.37 -18.63
C THR A 280 -33.60 14.51 -17.14
N GLU A 281 -34.05 13.43 -16.49
CA GLU A 281 -34.11 13.35 -15.04
C GLU A 281 -32.79 12.74 -14.54
N GLU A 282 -32.04 13.51 -13.76
CA GLU A 282 -30.98 12.96 -12.89
C GLU A 282 -31.62 11.96 -11.92
N PRO A 283 -31.05 10.76 -11.72
CA PRO A 283 -31.58 9.83 -10.75
C PRO A 283 -31.42 10.44 -9.35
N THR A 284 -32.55 10.71 -8.70
CA THR A 284 -32.57 11.17 -7.31
C THR A 284 -32.57 9.95 -6.39
N MET A 285 -31.53 9.84 -5.57
CA MET A 285 -31.36 8.81 -4.56
C MET A 285 -32.53 8.77 -3.57
N THR A 286 -33.10 7.59 -3.36
CA THR A 286 -33.97 7.33 -2.20
C THR A 286 -33.17 6.50 -1.20
N GLU A 287 -32.69 7.15 -0.15
CA GLU A 287 -31.95 6.55 0.96
C GLU A 287 -32.86 5.55 1.72
N PRO A 288 -32.47 4.27 1.88
CA PRO A 288 -33.26 3.34 2.67
C PRO A 288 -33.19 3.70 4.16
N GLU A 289 -34.36 3.81 4.81
CA GLU A 289 -34.45 4.12 6.24
C GLU A 289 -33.80 3.02 7.08
N GLY A 290 -32.67 3.36 7.72
CA GLY A 290 -31.84 2.44 8.52
C GLY A 290 -30.34 2.61 8.28
N ALA A 291 -29.95 3.20 7.15
CA ALA A 291 -28.57 3.56 6.83
C ALA A 291 -28.17 4.86 7.54
N GLY A 292 -27.79 4.79 8.81
CA GLY A 292 -27.12 5.92 9.44
C GLY A 292 -25.87 6.32 8.65
N SER A 293 -25.90 7.49 7.99
CA SER A 293 -24.76 8.16 7.33
C SER A 293 -23.89 7.28 6.41
N PHE A 294 -24.47 6.47 5.53
CA PHE A 294 -23.67 5.81 4.50
C PHE A 294 -23.36 6.81 3.36
N GLY A 295 -22.30 7.61 3.52
CA GLY A 295 -21.83 8.50 2.46
C GLY A 295 -21.22 7.69 1.32
N VAL A 296 -21.71 7.90 0.10
CA VAL A 296 -21.13 7.33 -1.13
C VAL A 296 -19.83 8.07 -1.45
N ILE A 297 -18.72 7.35 -1.59
CA ILE A 297 -17.43 7.93 -1.97
C ILE A 297 -17.31 7.91 -3.49
N GLU A 298 -17.52 9.07 -4.11
CA GLU A 298 -17.29 9.26 -5.54
C GLU A 298 -15.87 9.77 -5.82
N PRO A 299 -15.22 9.30 -6.91
CA PRO A 299 -13.95 9.87 -7.35
C PRO A 299 -14.11 11.32 -7.77
N THR A 300 -13.16 12.18 -7.38
CA THR A 300 -13.10 13.58 -7.85
C THR A 300 -12.50 13.70 -9.26
N TYR A 301 -11.95 12.61 -9.78
CA TYR A 301 -11.40 12.49 -11.13
C TYR A 301 -12.15 11.44 -11.94
N ALA A 302 -12.51 11.77 -13.19
CA ALA A 302 -12.95 10.84 -14.21
C ALA A 302 -12.17 11.09 -15.51
N PRO A 303 -11.76 10.04 -16.25
CA PRO A 303 -11.10 10.21 -17.54
C PRO A 303 -11.97 10.99 -18.53
N GLU A 304 -11.32 11.68 -19.49
CA GLU A 304 -12.04 12.47 -20.49
C GLU A 304 -13.05 11.63 -21.28
N GLY A 305 -14.29 12.12 -21.37
CA GLY A 305 -15.38 11.44 -22.08
C GLY A 305 -16.03 10.29 -21.31
N VAL A 306 -15.69 10.10 -20.03
CA VAL A 306 -16.36 9.16 -19.13
C VAL A 306 -17.32 9.90 -18.19
N LYS A 307 -18.48 9.30 -17.91
CA LYS A 307 -19.47 9.82 -16.96
C LYS A 307 -20.07 8.70 -16.11
N LEU A 308 -20.58 9.06 -14.93
CA LEU A 308 -21.37 8.15 -14.12
C LEU A 308 -22.65 7.78 -14.88
N LYS A 309 -22.95 6.49 -14.96
CA LYS A 309 -24.15 5.94 -15.59
C LYS A 309 -25.24 5.69 -14.55
N ASP A 310 -24.87 4.99 -13.48
CA ASP A 310 -25.76 4.44 -12.48
C ASP A 310 -24.97 4.08 -11.23
N ASP A 311 -25.62 4.11 -10.09
CA ASP A 311 -25.08 3.67 -8.82
C ASP A 311 -26.06 2.71 -8.12
N GLN A 312 -25.51 1.77 -7.37
CA GLN A 312 -26.30 0.76 -6.68
C GLN A 312 -25.74 0.53 -5.29
N ILE A 313 -26.59 0.73 -4.28
CA ILE A 313 -26.31 0.32 -2.92
C ILE A 313 -26.83 -1.11 -2.73
N VAL A 314 -25.96 -2.01 -2.29
CA VAL A 314 -26.29 -3.40 -1.96
C VAL A 314 -26.07 -3.59 -0.46
N GLU A 315 -27.13 -3.94 0.25
CA GLU A 315 -27.06 -4.38 1.64
C GLU A 315 -27.14 -5.92 1.65
N GLU A 316 -26.06 -6.57 2.10
CA GLU A 316 -26.04 -8.02 2.25
C GLU A 316 -25.51 -8.37 3.63
N SER A 317 -26.31 -9.04 4.46
CA SER A 317 -25.88 -9.60 5.75
C SER A 317 -25.31 -8.59 6.77
N GLY A 318 -25.61 -7.29 6.64
CA GLY A 318 -25.04 -6.23 7.48
C GLY A 318 -23.73 -5.64 6.95
N ASP A 319 -23.21 -6.14 5.82
CA ASP A 319 -22.17 -5.50 5.04
C ASP A 319 -22.82 -4.58 4.00
N TYR A 320 -22.46 -3.29 4.04
CA TYR A 320 -22.86 -2.30 3.05
C TYR A 320 -21.83 -2.29 1.93
N SER A 321 -22.31 -2.40 0.70
CA SER A 321 -21.48 -2.22 -0.49
C SER A 321 -22.12 -1.22 -1.45
N VAL A 322 -21.29 -0.40 -2.09
CA VAL A 322 -21.73 0.56 -3.12
C VAL A 322 -21.05 0.22 -4.43
N MET A 323 -21.82 0.18 -5.51
CA MET A 323 -21.30 -0.01 -6.86
C MET A 323 -21.62 1.22 -7.70
N LEU A 324 -20.59 1.89 -8.21
CA LEU A 324 -20.72 2.98 -9.17
C LEU A 324 -20.35 2.45 -10.56
N ARG A 325 -21.18 2.66 -11.58
CA ARG A 325 -20.89 2.28 -12.97
C ARG A 325 -20.62 3.51 -13.81
N TYR A 326 -19.50 3.50 -14.51
CA TYR A 326 -19.09 4.56 -15.43
C TYR A 326 -19.09 4.06 -16.87
N GLU A 327 -19.52 4.92 -17.79
CA GLU A 327 -19.57 4.63 -19.24
C GLU A 327 -19.00 5.78 -20.07
N GLY A 328 -18.56 5.48 -21.29
CA GLY A 328 -18.07 6.46 -22.25
C GLY A 328 -16.82 5.96 -22.99
N THR A 329 -15.75 6.77 -22.97
CA THR A 329 -14.44 6.40 -23.53
C THR A 329 -13.91 5.10 -22.93
N TYR A 330 -14.07 4.94 -21.61
CA TYR A 330 -13.77 3.73 -20.86
C TYR A 330 -15.00 3.30 -20.06
N ASN A 331 -15.12 2.01 -19.81
CA ASN A 331 -16.23 1.42 -19.08
C ASN A 331 -15.66 0.71 -17.86
N TYR A 332 -16.05 1.16 -16.67
CA TYR A 332 -15.53 0.60 -15.43
C TYR A 332 -16.56 0.66 -14.31
N THR A 333 -16.36 -0.18 -13.31
CA THR A 333 -17.13 -0.17 -12.07
C THR A 333 -16.22 0.10 -10.89
N ILE A 334 -16.65 0.98 -10.01
CA ILE A 334 -16.06 1.17 -8.68
C ILE A 334 -16.95 0.43 -7.68
N PHE A 335 -16.33 -0.37 -6.83
CA PHE A 335 -16.99 -1.07 -5.75
C PHE A 335 -16.37 -0.65 -4.42
N GLU A 336 -17.18 -0.20 -3.48
CA GLU A 336 -16.83 0.08 -2.08
C GLU A 336 -17.44 -1.01 -1.21
N ALA A 337 -16.65 -1.60 -0.30
CA ALA A 337 -17.15 -2.52 0.71
C ALA A 337 -16.45 -2.31 2.06
N ARG A 338 -17.15 -2.58 3.15
CA ARG A 338 -16.61 -2.52 4.52
C ARG A 338 -16.65 -3.92 5.14
N PRO A 339 -15.84 -4.87 4.66
CA PRO A 339 -15.95 -6.27 5.07
C PRO A 339 -15.72 -6.40 6.57
N GLN A 340 -16.59 -7.13 7.30
CA GLN A 340 -16.36 -7.40 8.73
C GLN A 340 -15.15 -8.32 8.99
N ASP A 341 -14.85 -9.23 8.06
CA ASP A 341 -13.81 -10.25 8.21
C ASP A 341 -12.47 -9.88 7.55
N ARG A 342 -11.44 -10.69 7.82
CA ARG A 342 -10.15 -10.61 7.11
C ARG A 342 -10.35 -11.03 5.66
N ALA A 343 -10.24 -10.09 4.75
CA ALA A 343 -10.27 -10.39 3.33
C ALA A 343 -8.89 -10.88 2.84
N VAL A 344 -8.90 -11.95 2.05
CA VAL A 344 -7.69 -12.61 1.51
C VAL A 344 -7.84 -12.66 0.00
N SER A 345 -6.99 -11.94 -0.74
CA SER A 345 -6.91 -12.09 -2.19
C SER A 345 -5.92 -13.19 -2.54
N LEU A 346 -6.43 -14.24 -3.19
CA LEU A 346 -5.66 -15.42 -3.60
C LEU A 346 -5.23 -15.38 -5.07
N ALA A 347 -5.66 -14.36 -5.84
CA ALA A 347 -5.30 -14.25 -7.24
C ALA A 347 -3.87 -13.72 -7.42
N PRO A 348 -3.08 -14.28 -8.36
CA PRO A 348 -1.83 -13.67 -8.78
C PRO A 348 -2.09 -12.21 -9.13
N SER A 349 -1.36 -11.32 -8.46
CA SER A 349 -1.61 -9.89 -8.53
C SER A 349 -0.29 -9.14 -8.47
N ARG A 350 -0.22 -8.02 -9.18
CA ARG A 350 0.90 -7.08 -9.07
C ARG A 350 0.53 -6.01 -8.07
N VAL A 351 1.48 -5.64 -7.21
CA VAL A 351 1.32 -4.45 -6.37
C VAL A 351 1.26 -3.22 -7.27
N VAL A 352 0.59 -2.17 -6.82
CA VAL A 352 0.61 -0.85 -7.45
C VAL A 352 0.73 0.17 -6.32
N ASP A 353 1.62 1.13 -6.48
CA ASP A 353 1.74 2.25 -5.57
C ASP A 353 0.62 3.26 -5.86
N LEU A 354 -0.20 3.57 -4.86
CA LEU A 354 -1.24 4.61 -4.92
C LEU A 354 -0.80 5.91 -4.23
N GLY A 355 0.45 5.98 -3.74
CA GLY A 355 1.04 7.10 -3.01
C GLY A 355 0.69 7.09 -1.51
N PHE A 356 -0.54 6.73 -1.15
CA PHE A 356 -1.00 6.71 0.24
C PHE A 356 -1.22 5.30 0.82
N THR A 357 -1.25 4.29 -0.05
CA THR A 357 -1.41 2.88 0.27
C THR A 357 -0.84 2.05 -0.89
N LEU A 358 -0.79 0.74 -0.71
CA LEU A 358 -0.58 -0.20 -1.81
C LEU A 358 -1.94 -0.72 -2.32
N GLY A 359 -2.13 -0.61 -3.63
CA GLY A 359 -3.14 -1.33 -4.37
C GLY A 359 -2.58 -2.60 -5.01
N MET A 360 -3.47 -3.43 -5.54
CA MET A 360 -3.15 -4.67 -6.22
C MET A 360 -3.97 -4.78 -7.49
N ILE A 361 -3.30 -4.98 -8.62
CA ILE A 361 -3.96 -5.21 -9.90
C ILE A 361 -3.90 -6.71 -10.25
N SER A 362 -5.04 -7.27 -10.60
CA SER A 362 -5.21 -8.67 -11.00
C SER A 362 -6.01 -8.77 -12.30
N GLY A 363 -5.85 -9.89 -13.01
CA GLY A 363 -6.52 -10.15 -14.29
C GLY A 363 -5.77 -9.57 -15.49
N ASP A 364 -5.98 -10.20 -16.66
CA ASP A 364 -5.36 -9.80 -17.93
C ASP A 364 -6.34 -8.99 -18.79
N ALA A 365 -7.41 -9.64 -19.29
CA ALA A 365 -8.41 -9.01 -20.15
C ALA A 365 -9.45 -8.18 -19.38
N LEU A 366 -9.70 -8.53 -18.12
CA LEU A 366 -10.53 -7.78 -17.19
C LEU A 366 -9.67 -7.49 -15.97
N GLN A 367 -9.15 -6.28 -15.90
CA GLN A 367 -8.27 -5.86 -14.82
C GLN A 367 -9.09 -5.39 -13.63
N THR A 368 -8.67 -5.79 -12.43
CA THR A 368 -9.24 -5.35 -11.16
C THR A 368 -8.14 -4.77 -10.29
N LEU A 369 -8.17 -3.46 -10.03
CA LEU A 369 -7.36 -2.79 -9.02
C LEU A 369 -8.11 -2.82 -7.68
N THR A 370 -7.55 -3.46 -6.67
CA THR A 370 -8.08 -3.53 -5.30
C THR A 370 -7.15 -2.82 -4.32
N TRP A 371 -7.68 -2.01 -3.42
CA TRP A 371 -6.90 -1.45 -2.32
C TRP A 371 -7.75 -1.30 -1.06
N MET A 372 -7.06 -1.18 0.07
CA MET A 372 -7.68 -0.88 1.36
C MET A 372 -7.19 0.47 1.86
N THR A 373 -8.11 1.30 2.33
CA THR A 373 -7.78 2.50 3.10
C THR A 373 -8.84 2.75 4.15
N ASP A 374 -8.41 3.12 5.35
CA ASP A 374 -9.29 3.37 6.49
C ASP A 374 -10.31 2.24 6.76
N GLY A 375 -9.94 0.98 6.49
CA GLY A 375 -10.78 -0.21 6.71
C GLY A 375 -11.85 -0.46 5.63
N ILE A 376 -11.88 0.37 4.60
CA ILE A 376 -12.77 0.24 3.45
C ILE A 376 -11.99 -0.41 2.30
N GLU A 377 -12.57 -1.45 1.71
CA GLU A 377 -12.11 -2.07 0.47
C GLU A 377 -12.68 -1.31 -0.71
N TYR A 378 -11.80 -0.96 -1.65
CA TYR A 378 -12.19 -0.40 -2.93
C TYR A 378 -11.69 -1.29 -4.06
N ARG A 379 -12.51 -1.41 -5.10
CA ARG A 379 -12.16 -2.12 -6.33
C ARG A 379 -12.55 -1.32 -7.55
N ILE A 380 -11.63 -1.14 -8.49
CA ILE A 380 -11.93 -0.65 -9.84
C ILE A 380 -11.79 -1.85 -10.79
N THR A 381 -12.85 -2.18 -11.52
CA THR A 381 -12.84 -3.28 -12.49
C THR A 381 -13.15 -2.75 -13.90
N SER A 382 -12.31 -3.10 -14.87
CA SER A 382 -12.50 -2.68 -16.27
C SER A 382 -11.76 -3.58 -17.26
N ALA A 383 -12.24 -3.62 -18.50
CA ALA A 383 -11.57 -4.29 -19.61
C ALA A 383 -10.81 -3.32 -20.53
N ASP A 384 -11.09 -2.02 -20.45
CA ASP A 384 -10.58 -1.00 -21.38
C ASP A 384 -9.89 0.18 -20.68
N LEU A 385 -9.99 0.31 -19.35
CA LEU A 385 -9.36 1.36 -18.57
C LEU A 385 -7.86 1.08 -18.33
N PRO A 386 -6.94 1.95 -18.77
CA PRO A 386 -5.51 1.79 -18.51
C PRO A 386 -5.16 1.83 -17.02
N GLU A 387 -4.13 1.10 -16.60
CA GLU A 387 -3.65 1.09 -15.20
C GLU A 387 -3.34 2.50 -14.67
N SER A 388 -2.77 3.38 -15.49
CA SER A 388 -2.50 4.78 -15.11
C SER A 388 -3.76 5.57 -14.77
N GLU A 389 -4.88 5.27 -15.44
CA GLU A 389 -6.18 5.87 -15.16
C GLU A 389 -6.81 5.27 -13.90
N MET A 390 -6.68 3.95 -13.70
CA MET A 390 -7.11 3.28 -12.46
C MET A 390 -6.44 3.90 -11.23
N VAL A 391 -5.13 4.16 -11.29
CA VAL A 391 -4.36 4.80 -10.21
C VAL A 391 -4.86 6.22 -9.96
N GLN A 392 -5.07 7.03 -11.00
CA GLN A 392 -5.58 8.41 -10.83
C GLN A 392 -6.97 8.45 -10.20
N ILE A 393 -7.88 7.57 -10.64
CA ILE A 393 -9.21 7.44 -10.04
C ILE A 393 -9.07 7.05 -8.56
N ALA A 394 -8.30 6.01 -8.23
CA ALA A 394 -8.10 5.56 -6.85
C ALA A 394 -7.52 6.65 -5.94
N THR A 395 -6.52 7.40 -6.42
CA THR A 395 -5.95 8.54 -5.70
C THR A 395 -6.98 9.64 -5.44
N SER A 396 -7.86 9.93 -6.40
CA SER A 396 -8.90 10.95 -6.26
C SER A 396 -9.97 10.60 -5.20
N MET A 397 -10.21 9.31 -4.95
CA MET A 397 -11.20 8.85 -3.96
C MET A 397 -10.74 9.05 -2.51
N GLN A 398 -9.41 9.12 -2.28
CA GLN A 398 -8.87 9.35 -0.95
C GLN A 398 -9.37 10.66 -0.33
N GLU A 399 -9.59 11.68 -1.15
CA GLU A 399 -9.97 13.02 -0.68
C GLU A 399 -11.38 13.06 -0.07
N GLN A 400 -12.21 12.07 -0.40
CA GLN A 400 -13.60 11.98 0.01
C GLN A 400 -13.83 10.99 1.16
N SER A 401 -12.86 10.10 1.47
CA SER A 401 -12.97 9.04 2.50
C SER A 401 -12.97 9.54 3.96
N GLY A 402 -13.33 10.81 4.19
CA GLY A 402 -13.38 11.42 5.51
C GLY A 402 -14.47 12.49 5.66
N LYS A 403 -15.49 12.49 4.80
CA LYS A 403 -16.69 13.31 4.96
C LYS A 403 -17.79 12.58 5.73
#